data_AF-F0GAV7-F1
#
_entry.id   AF-F0GAV7-F1
#
_cell.length_a   1.000
_cell.length_b   1.000
_cell.length_c   1.000
_cell.angle_alpha   90.00
_cell.angle_beta   90.00
_cell.angle_gamma   90.00
#
_symmetry.space_group_name_H-M   'P 1'
#
loop_
_entity.id
_entity.type
_entity.pdbx_description
1 polymer ?
#
loop_
_entity_poly.entity_id
_entity_poly.type
_entity_poly.pdbx_seq_one_letter_code
_entity_poly.pdbx_strand_id
1 'polypeptide(L)'
;RYTPASSGDPASLLAELDALLARRERFVFLTDDAPAGDRGADDHELRKQLAKWSKVNRAQSRASIPAMIAIEPDAQRRAALDAFSGAFEKV
;
A
#
# COMPACT_ATOMS: atom_id res chain seq x y z
N ARG A 1 18.09 -0.10 -4.36
CA ARG A 1 17.63 1.31 -4.52
C ARG A 1 16.11 1.23 -4.63
N TYR A 2 15.40 1.83 -3.68
CA TYR A 2 13.94 1.97 -3.77
C TYR A 2 13.66 2.98 -4.88
N THR A 3 12.95 2.57 -5.92
CA THR A 3 12.42 3.50 -6.91
C THR A 3 11.00 3.79 -6.47
N PRO A 4 10.70 5.03 -6.01
CA PRO A 4 9.32 5.37 -5.69
C PRO A 4 8.47 5.14 -6.94
N ALA A 5 7.26 4.63 -6.76
CA ALA A 5 6.30 4.53 -7.85
C ALA A 5 6.19 5.92 -8.46
N SER A 6 6.58 6.05 -9.73
CA SER A 6 6.43 7.31 -10.45
C SER A 6 4.98 7.75 -10.27
N SER A 7 4.77 8.98 -9.82
CA SER A 7 3.46 9.63 -9.74
C SER A 7 2.91 9.80 -11.17
N GLY A 8 2.52 8.69 -11.76
CA GLY A 8 1.93 8.56 -13.08
C GLY A 8 0.42 8.44 -12.96
N ASP A 9 -0.23 8.54 -14.12
CA ASP A 9 -1.67 8.37 -14.29
C ASP A 9 -2.19 7.13 -13.50
N PRO A 10 -3.25 7.28 -12.68
CA PRO A 10 -3.88 6.19 -11.93
C PRO A 10 -4.13 4.91 -12.74
N ALA A 11 -4.46 5.03 -14.03
CA ALA A 11 -4.67 3.86 -14.89
C ALA A 11 -3.38 3.03 -15.09
N SER A 12 -2.23 3.67 -15.16
CA SER A 12 -0.93 2.98 -15.29
C SER A 12 -0.59 2.20 -14.02
N LEU A 13 -0.84 2.79 -12.85
CA LEU A 13 -0.67 2.09 -11.56
C LEU A 13 -1.55 0.83 -11.49
N LEU A 14 -2.83 0.96 -11.85
CA LEU A 14 -3.75 -0.18 -11.83
C LEU A 14 -3.32 -1.29 -12.79
N ALA A 15 -2.81 -0.94 -13.97
CA ALA A 15 -2.29 -1.91 -14.93
C ALA A 15 -1.06 -2.67 -14.38
N GLU A 16 -0.16 -1.99 -13.66
CA GLU A 16 0.96 -2.64 -12.98
C GLU A 16 0.48 -3.60 -11.88
N LEU A 17 -0.53 -3.21 -11.10
CA LEU A 17 -1.13 -4.07 -10.09
C LEU A 17 -1.76 -5.32 -10.69
N ASP A 18 -2.49 -5.18 -11.79
CA ASP A 18 -3.08 -6.30 -12.51
C ASP A 18 -1.99 -7.23 -13.06
N ALA A 19 -0.89 -6.69 -13.59
CA ALA A 19 0.25 -7.48 -14.04
C ALA A 19 0.92 -8.26 -12.88
N LEU A 20 1.03 -7.66 -11.69
CA LEU A 20 1.53 -8.34 -10.49
C LEU A 20 0.58 -9.45 -10.02
N LEU A 21 -0.72 -9.20 -10.01
CA LEU A 21 -1.72 -10.24 -9.69
C LEU A 21 -1.70 -11.38 -10.72
N ALA A 22 -1.54 -11.08 -12.00
CA ALA A 22 -1.50 -12.06 -13.08
C ALA A 22 -0.33 -13.05 -12.94
N ARG A 23 0.79 -12.63 -12.33
CA ARG A 23 1.93 -13.51 -12.02
C ARG A 23 1.58 -14.61 -11.01
N ARG A 24 0.51 -14.44 -10.23
CA ARG A 24 0.10 -15.34 -9.13
C ARG A 24 1.19 -15.59 -8.08
N GLU A 25 2.14 -14.66 -7.99
CA GLU A 25 3.20 -14.67 -7.00
C GLU A 25 2.84 -13.80 -5.80
N ARG A 26 3.52 -14.01 -4.68
CA ARG A 26 3.35 -13.19 -3.49
C ARG A 26 4.11 -11.88 -3.64
N PHE A 27 3.45 -10.76 -3.39
CA PHE A 27 4.09 -9.45 -3.37
C PHE A 27 3.54 -8.59 -2.24
N VAL A 28 4.35 -7.66 -1.75
CA VAL A 28 3.97 -6.73 -0.68
C VAL A 28 3.82 -5.32 -1.25
N PHE A 29 2.93 -4.54 -0.67
CA PHE A 29 2.89 -3.11 -0.93
C PHE A 29 3.93 -2.40 -0.08
N LEU A 30 4.68 -1.47 -0.68
CA LEU A 30 5.62 -0.62 0.01
C LEU A 30 5.20 0.83 -0.19
N THR A 31 4.88 1.52 0.89
CA THR A 31 4.42 2.91 0.89
C THR A 31 5.33 3.75 1.78
N ASP A 32 5.69 4.96 1.37
CA ASP A 32 6.40 5.92 2.22
C ASP A 32 5.44 6.67 3.16
N ASP A 33 4.12 6.52 2.95
CA ASP A 33 3.10 7.08 3.82
C ASP A 33 2.77 6.12 4.97
N ALA A 34 3.16 6.52 6.19
CA ALA A 34 2.63 5.93 7.40
C ALA A 34 1.09 6.15 7.46
N PRO A 35 0.30 5.19 7.98
CA PRO A 35 -1.15 5.29 8.05
C PRO A 35 -1.69 6.55 8.75
N ALA A 36 -0.86 7.19 9.58
CA ALA A 36 -1.17 8.37 10.38
C ALA A 36 -0.81 9.71 9.71
N GLY A 37 -0.21 9.70 8.51
CA GLY A 37 0.13 10.91 7.77
C GLY A 37 -1.09 11.55 7.11
N ASP A 38 -1.16 12.88 7.15
CA ASP A 38 -2.14 13.70 6.41
C ASP A 38 -1.92 13.51 4.90
N ARG A 39 -2.64 12.56 4.32
CA ARG A 39 -2.56 12.24 2.89
C ARG A 39 -3.37 13.29 2.13
N GLY A 40 -2.66 14.23 1.51
CA GLY A 40 -3.17 15.40 0.81
C GLY A 40 -4.34 15.15 -0.16
N ALA A 41 -5.06 16.24 -0.47
CA ALA A 41 -6.31 16.23 -1.24
C ALA A 41 -6.20 15.66 -2.67
N ASP A 42 -5.00 15.60 -3.25
CA ASP A 42 -4.73 15.11 -4.62
C ASP A 42 -4.96 13.60 -4.81
N ASP A 43 -5.27 12.88 -3.74
CA ASP A 43 -5.35 11.42 -3.71
C ASP A 43 -6.80 10.88 -3.84
N HIS A 44 -7.81 11.75 -4.00
CA HIS A 44 -9.21 11.32 -3.97
C HIS A 44 -9.60 10.43 -5.16
N GLU A 45 -9.25 10.81 -6.39
CA GLU A 45 -9.60 10.03 -7.58
C GLU A 45 -8.80 8.73 -7.66
N LEU A 46 -7.53 8.76 -7.28
CA LEU A 46 -6.71 7.56 -7.15
C LEU A 46 -7.32 6.58 -6.13
N ARG A 47 -7.77 7.08 -4.97
CA ARG A 47 -8.47 6.26 -3.96
C ARG A 47 -9.74 5.63 -4.49
N LYS A 48 -10.57 6.38 -5.22
CA LYS A 48 -11.81 5.83 -5.82
C LYS A 48 -11.49 4.68 -6.78
N GLN A 49 -10.50 4.89 -7.65
CA GLN A 49 -10.09 3.89 -8.62
C GLN A 49 -9.46 2.65 -7.95
N LEU A 50 -8.59 2.84 -6.95
CA LEU A 50 -8.03 1.77 -6.14
C LEU A 50 -9.09 1.00 -5.35
N ALA A 51 -10.07 1.69 -4.75
CA ALA A 51 -11.17 1.05 -4.03
C ALA A 51 -12.02 0.19 -4.95
N LYS A 52 -12.31 0.68 -6.17
CA LYS A 52 -13.00 -0.08 -7.21
C LYS A 52 -12.19 -1.31 -7.62
N TRP A 53 -10.90 -1.13 -7.90
CA TRP A 53 -9.99 -2.21 -8.27
C TRP A 53 -9.88 -3.28 -7.19
N SER A 54 -9.67 -2.88 -5.93
CA SER A 54 -9.56 -3.79 -4.78
C SER A 54 -10.85 -4.59 -4.56
N LYS A 55 -12.01 -4.01 -4.86
CA LYS A 55 -13.29 -4.70 -4.80
C LYS A 55 -13.39 -5.81 -5.85
N VAL A 56 -12.95 -5.56 -7.08
CA VAL A 56 -12.94 -6.55 -8.17
C VAL A 56 -11.92 -7.65 -7.91
N ASN A 57 -10.72 -7.29 -7.47
CA ASN A 57 -9.59 -8.20 -7.32
C ASN A 57 -9.46 -8.80 -5.91
N ARG A 58 -10.43 -8.57 -5.01
CA ARG A 58 -10.37 -8.90 -3.58
C ARG A 58 -9.92 -10.32 -3.27
N ALA A 59 -10.41 -11.30 -4.01
CA ALA A 59 -10.09 -12.72 -3.77
C ALA A 59 -8.62 -13.01 -4.09
N GLN A 60 -8.13 -12.51 -5.23
CA GLN A 60 -6.74 -12.71 -5.68
C GLN A 60 -5.77 -11.89 -4.84
N SER A 61 -6.12 -10.64 -4.53
CA SER A 61 -5.32 -9.79 -3.64
C SER A 61 -5.14 -10.43 -2.25
N ARG A 62 -6.18 -11.05 -1.67
CA ARG A 62 -6.03 -11.74 -0.37
C ARG A 62 -5.12 -12.96 -0.42
N ALA A 63 -4.97 -13.61 -1.57
CA ALA A 63 -4.08 -14.75 -1.74
C ALA A 63 -2.63 -14.33 -2.02
N SER A 64 -2.45 -13.27 -2.80
CA SER A 64 -1.15 -12.81 -3.30
C SER A 64 -0.49 -11.73 -2.46
N ILE A 65 -1.24 -10.99 -1.63
CA ILE A 65 -0.74 -9.81 -0.91
C ILE A 65 -0.74 -10.09 0.60
N PRO A 66 0.36 -10.66 1.15
CA PRO A 66 0.42 -11.05 2.55
C PRO A 66 0.54 -9.84 3.49
N ALA A 67 1.08 -8.71 3.03
CA ALA A 67 1.31 -7.53 3.86
C ALA A 67 1.42 -6.23 3.04
N MET A 68 1.23 -5.12 3.74
CA MET A 68 1.59 -3.77 3.30
C MET A 68 2.59 -3.21 4.32
N ILE A 69 3.72 -2.73 3.83
CA ILE A 69 4.82 -2.16 4.60
C ILE A 69 4.80 -0.65 4.38
N ALA A 70 4.68 0.10 5.47
CA ALA A 70 4.86 1.54 5.44
C ALA A 70 6.27 1.91 5.96
N ILE A 71 7.02 2.70 5.20
CA ILE A 71 8.32 3.24 5.58
C ILE A 71 8.06 4.61 6.21
N GLU A 72 8.31 4.75 7.51
CA GLU A 72 8.27 6.04 8.19
C GLU A 72 9.69 6.62 8.27
N PRO A 73 10.00 7.73 7.56
CA PRO A 73 11.32 8.34 7.60
C PRO A 73 11.62 9.05 8.93
N ASP A 74 10.59 9.54 9.65
CA ASP A 74 10.76 10.25 10.92
C ASP A 74 11.05 9.27 12.07
N ALA A 75 12.21 9.44 12.73
CA ALA A 75 12.63 8.60 13.84
C ALA A 75 11.69 8.68 15.06
N GLN A 76 11.11 9.85 15.34
CA GLN A 76 10.19 10.04 16.45
C GLN A 76 8.85 9.36 16.19
N ARG A 77 8.34 9.44 14.95
CA ARG A 77 7.12 8.72 14.55
C ARG A 77 7.34 7.21 14.52
N ARG A 78 8.51 6.74 14.06
CA ARG A 78 8.88 5.31 14.15
C ARG A 78 8.83 4.81 15.59
N ALA A 79 9.41 5.54 16.54
CA ALA A 79 9.40 5.13 17.96
C ALA A 79 7.96 5.05 18.53
N ALA A 80 7.08 5.99 18.14
CA ALA A 80 5.68 5.96 18.55
C ALA A 80 4.90 4.78 17.93
N LEU A 81 5.15 4.48 16.65
CA LEU A 81 4.55 3.33 15.96
C LEU A 81 5.06 1.99 16.51
N ASP A 82 6.34 1.90 16.84
CA ASP A 82 6.95 0.70 17.41
C ASP A 82 6.37 0.37 18.79
N ALA A 83 6.20 1.39 19.65
CA ALA A 83 5.50 1.26 20.92
C ALA A 83 4.04 0.82 20.76
N PHE A 84 3.40 1.13 19.63
CA PHE A 84 2.02 0.74 19.31
C PHE A 84 1.93 -0.63 18.62
N SER A 85 3.02 -1.13 18.05
CA SER A 85 3.05 -2.35 17.22
C SER A 85 2.70 -3.63 18.00
N GLY A 86 3.13 -3.71 19.27
CA GLY A 86 2.83 -4.86 20.15
C GLY A 86 1.35 -5.07 20.45
N ALA A 87 0.49 -4.05 20.24
CA ALA A 87 -0.95 -4.18 20.40
C ALA A 87 -1.67 -4.71 19.14
N PHE A 88 -0.98 -4.75 17.99
CA PHE A 88 -1.51 -5.18 16.69
C PHE A 88 -0.95 -6.52 16.22
N GLU A 89 -0.14 -7.17 17.06
CA GLU A 89 0.32 -8.53 16.81
C GLU A 89 -0.90 -9.47 16.82
N LYS A 90 -1.16 -10.07 15.66
CA LYS A 90 -2.27 -11.00 15.52
C LYS A 90 -1.85 -12.33 16.12
N VAL A 91 -2.28 -12.59 17.36
CA VAL A 91 -2.20 -13.90 18.03
C VAL A 91 -2.91 -14.97 17.20
#